data_AF-A0A951UQQ3-F1
#
_entry.id   AF-A0A951UQQ3-F1
#
_cell.length_a   1.000
_cell.length_b   1.000
_cell.length_c   1.000
_cell.angle_alpha   90.00
_cell.angle_beta   90.00
_cell.angle_gamma   90.00
#
_symmetry.space_group_name_H-M   'P 1'
#
loop_
_entity.id
_entity.type
_entity.pdbx_description
1 polymer ?
#
loop_
_entity_poly.entity_id
_entity_poly.type
_entity_poly.pdbx_seq_one_letter_code
_entity_poly.pdbx_strand_id
1 'polypeptide(L)' 'MRTKYAIRQLVERALDIKKLTPEIENEINSELTEMGYISDVDYEALELLMAEMDAGRIKLVPSL' A
#
# COMPACT_ATOMS: atom_id res chain seq x y z
N MET A 1 1.43 -13.93 14.51
CA MET A 1 2.56 -12.96 14.51
C MET A 1 2.11 -11.79 13.67
N ARG A 2 1.90 -10.59 14.24
CA ARG A 2 1.67 -9.40 13.41
C ARG A 2 3.01 -9.05 12.75
N THR A 3 3.06 -9.21 11.45
CA THR A 3 4.27 -9.00 10.66
C THR A 3 4.56 -7.51 10.66
N LYS A 4 5.69 -7.09 11.23
CA LYS A 4 6.21 -5.71 11.23
C LYS A 4 6.34 -5.07 9.83
N TYR A 5 6.06 -5.81 8.77
CA TYR A 5 6.26 -5.45 7.37
C TYR A 5 4.96 -5.56 6.55
N ALA A 6 3.79 -5.59 7.18
CA ALA A 6 2.52 -5.80 6.48
C ALA A 6 2.26 -4.71 5.42
N ILE A 7 2.35 -3.43 5.77
CA ILE A 7 2.14 -2.31 4.82
C ILE A 7 3.14 -2.38 3.65
N ARG A 8 4.42 -2.60 3.94
CA ARG A 8 5.45 -2.70 2.90
C ARG A 8 5.19 -3.83 1.92
N GLN A 9 4.83 -5.01 2.41
CA GLN A 9 4.52 -6.16 1.55
C GLN A 9 3.30 -5.90 0.67
N LEU A 10 2.30 -5.18 1.19
CA LEU A 10 1.12 -4.79 0.44
C LEU A 10 1.45 -3.78 -0.66
N VAL A 11 2.28 -2.78 -0.34
CA VAL A 11 2.81 -1.83 -1.31
C VAL A 11 3.61 -2.55 -2.39
N GLU A 12 4.59 -3.39 -2.01
CA GLU A 12 5.42 -4.16 -2.95
C GLU A 12 4.55 -5.01 -3.88
N ARG A 13 3.51 -5.65 -3.35
CA ARG A 13 2.54 -6.41 -4.15
C ARG A 13 1.81 -5.51 -5.14
N ALA A 14 1.37 -4.32 -4.75
CA ALA A 14 0.73 -3.35 -5.66
C ALA A 14 1.68 -2.84 -6.76
N LEU A 15 2.94 -2.58 -6.41
CA LEU A 15 4.00 -2.18 -7.35
C LEU A 15 4.27 -3.29 -8.37
N ASP A 16 4.40 -4.54 -7.92
CA ASP A 16 4.69 -5.70 -8.76
C ASP A 16 3.58 -5.94 -9.79
N ILE A 17 2.31 -5.94 -9.34
CA ILE A 17 1.16 -6.12 -10.23
C ILE A 17 0.76 -4.85 -10.99
N LYS A 18 1.43 -3.71 -10.70
CA LYS A 18 1.17 -2.37 -11.24
C LYS A 18 -0.27 -1.90 -11.06
N LYS A 19 -0.92 -2.35 -10.00
CA LYS A 19 -2.32 -2.06 -9.70
C LYS A 19 -2.52 -1.96 -8.19
N LEU A 20 -3.23 -0.92 -7.78
CA LEU A 20 -3.79 -0.85 -6.44
C LEU A 20 -5.19 -1.46 -6.50
N THR A 21 -5.34 -2.68 -5.98
CA THR A 21 -6.63 -3.35 -5.90
C THR A 21 -7.36 -2.94 -4.62
N PRO A 22 -8.71 -3.04 -4.57
CA PRO A 22 -9.46 -2.72 -3.37
C PRO A 22 -9.07 -3.59 -2.17
N GLU A 23 -8.67 -4.84 -2.41
CA GLU A 23 -8.15 -5.74 -1.38
C GLU A 23 -6.88 -5.16 -0.73
N ILE A 24 -5.89 -4.78 -1.55
CA ILE A 24 -4.63 -4.22 -1.06
C ILE A 24 -4.86 -2.88 -0.36
N GLU A 25 -5.69 -2.01 -0.94
CA GLU A 25 -6.04 -0.72 -0.33
C GLU A 25 -6.71 -0.90 1.04
N ASN A 26 -7.67 -1.83 1.15
CA ASN A 26 -8.36 -2.11 2.40
C ASN A 26 -7.43 -2.69 3.47
N GLU A 27 -6.53 -3.60 3.09
CA GLU A 27 -5.55 -4.16 4.02
C GLU A 27 -4.57 -3.08 4.51
N ILE A 28 -4.07 -2.21 3.61
CA ILE A 28 -3.23 -1.07 3.99
C ILE A 28 -3.97 -0.16 4.98
N ASN A 29 -5.22 0.20 4.70
CA ASN A 29 -6.03 1.06 5.57
C ASN A 29 -6.32 0.40 6.93
N SER A 30 -6.56 -0.91 6.95
CA SER A 30 -6.77 -1.69 8.17
C SER A 30 -5.52 -1.69 9.05
N GLU A 31 -4.35 -1.94 8.47
CA GLU A 31 -3.07 -1.93 9.18
C GLU A 31 -2.74 -0.52 9.70
N LEU A 32 -2.95 0.53 8.90
CA LEU A 32 -2.76 1.92 9.34
C LEU A 32 -3.67 2.28 10.52
N THR A 33 -4.94 1.85 10.47
CA THR A 33 -5.91 2.08 11.55
C THR A 33 -5.53 1.33 12.82
N GLU A 34 -5.04 0.09 12.69
CA GLU A 34 -4.65 -0.75 13.82
C GLU A 34 -3.34 -0.31 14.47
N MET A 35 -2.36 0.12 13.69
CA MET A 35 -1.08 0.61 14.21
C MET A 35 -1.24 1.98 14.88
N GLY A 36 -2.02 2.89 14.29
CA GLY A 36 -2.20 4.26 14.80
C GLY A 36 -0.95 5.16 14.69
N TYR A 37 0.16 4.62 14.17
CA TYR A 37 1.38 5.32 13.79
C TYR A 37 2.01 4.56 12.61
N ILE A 38 2.85 5.25 11.83
CA ILE A 38 3.56 4.65 10.70
C ILE A 38 5.07 4.75 10.93
N SER A 39 5.80 3.69 10.59
CA SER A 39 7.27 3.73 10.62
C SER A 39 7.81 4.51 9.41
N ASP A 40 8.99 5.12 9.52
CA ASP A 40 9.61 5.85 8.40
C ASP A 40 9.69 4.98 7.14
N VAL A 41 10.01 3.70 7.31
CA VAL A 41 10.17 2.77 6.18
C VAL A 41 8.83 2.41 5.52
N ASP A 42 7.74 2.32 6.29
CA ASP A 42 6.41 2.09 5.72
C ASP A 42 5.84 3.37 5.09
N TYR A 43 6.23 4.53 5.62
CA TYR A 43 5.92 5.83 5.03
C TYR A 43 6.60 6.00 3.67
N GLU A 44 7.89 5.71 3.55
CA GLU A 44 8.63 5.72 2.29
C GLU A 44 8.00 4.78 1.25
N ALA A 45 7.53 3.60 1.66
CA ALA A 45 6.84 2.68 0.77
C ALA A 45 5.52 3.27 0.24
N LEU A 46 4.71 3.88 1.09
CA LEU A 46 3.47 4.53 0.66
C LEU A 46 3.72 5.74 -0.24
N GLU A 47 4.75 6.55 0.04
CA GLU A 47 5.14 7.66 -0.83
C GLU A 47 5.51 7.15 -2.23
N LEU A 48 6.27 6.06 -2.32
CA LEU A 48 6.62 5.46 -3.60
C LEU A 48 5.35 5.01 -4.35
N LEU A 49 4.42 4.32 -3.67
CA LEU A 49 3.16 3.90 -4.28
C LEU A 49 2.38 5.09 -4.86
N MET A 50 2.27 6.19 -4.11
CA MET A 50 1.60 7.41 -4.57
C MET A 50 2.30 8.03 -5.78
N ALA A 51 3.63 8.15 -5.76
CA ALA A 51 4.41 8.69 -6.87
C ALA A 51 4.25 7.86 -8.16
N GLU A 52 4.16 6.53 -8.02
CA GLU A 52 3.91 5.62 -9.14
C GLU A 52 2.49 5.73 -9.69
N MET A 53 1.50 5.98 -8.82
CA MET A 53 0.11 6.26 -9.22
C MET A 53 0.00 7.60 -9.96
N ASP A 54 0.62 8.66 -9.44
CA ASP A 54 0.63 9.99 -10.05
C ASP A 54 1.33 9.97 -11.42
N ALA A 55 2.37 9.16 -11.56
CA ALA A 55 3.03 8.94 -12.84
C ALA A 55 2.24 8.04 -13.80
N GLY A 56 1.07 7.53 -13.40
CA GLY A 56 0.22 6.65 -14.20
C GLY A 56 0.80 5.26 -14.42
N ARG A 57 1.85 4.87 -13.68
CA ARG A 57 2.45 3.54 -13.75
C ARG A 57 1.62 2.50 -12.99
N ILE A 58 0.89 2.95 -11.97
CA ILE A 58 -0.06 2.15 -11.20
C ILE A 58 -1.47 2.64 -11.41
N LYS A 59 -2.39 1.70 -11.66
CA LYS A 59 -3.81 2.01 -11.80
C LYS A 59 -4.57 1.62 -10.54
N LEU A 60 -5.37 2.54 -10.02
CA LEU A 60 -6.41 2.21 -9.06
C LEU A 60 -7.49 1.39 -9.75
N VAL A 61 -7.75 0.18 -9.26
CA VAL A 61 -8.82 -0.67 -9.75
C VAL A 61 -10.00 -0.50 -8.80
N PRO A 62 -11.11 0.14 -9.19
CA PRO A 62 -12.25 0.29 -8.32
C PRO A 62 -12.88 -1.07 -8.02
N SER A 63 -13.44 -1.24 -6.81
CA SER A 63 -14.37 -2.33 -6.53
C SER A 63 -15.67 -2.06 -7.29
N LEU A 64 -16.08 -3.04 -8.10
CA LEU A 64 -17.40 -3.07 -8.76
C LEU A 64 -18.55 -3.17 -7.74
#